data_AF-A0A7Z9H002-F1
#
_entry.id   AF-A0A7Z9H002-F1
#
_cell.length_a   1.000
_cell.length_b   1.000
_cell.length_c   1.000
_cell.angle_alpha   90.00
_cell.angle_beta   90.00
_cell.angle_gamma   90.00
#
_symmetry.space_group_name_H-M   'P 1'
#
loop_
_entity.id
_entity.type
_entity.pdbx_description
1 polymer ?
#
loop_
_entity_poly.entity_id
_entity_poly.type
_entity_poly.pdbx_seq_one_letter_code
_entity_poly.pdbx_strand_id
1 'polypeptide(L)'
;MTSRQCTGYDDPRSLNRRAFLDRFGMGLGGMALANLLTGETSSAAEKAKQPHFAAKAKRVIYLFQAGGPSQIDLFDHKPLLNEKHGTELPEEIRRGQR
;
A
#
# COMPACT_ATOMS: atom_id res chain seq x y z
N MET A 1 47.39 26.74 -26.39
CA MET A 1 47.11 25.74 -27.43
C MET A 1 45.62 25.73 -27.71
N THR A 2 45.15 26.68 -28.50
CA THR A 2 43.75 26.83 -28.89
C THR A 2 43.55 26.14 -30.23
N SER A 3 43.03 24.92 -30.21
CA SER A 3 42.62 24.19 -31.39
C SER A 3 41.37 24.88 -31.98
N ARG A 4 41.56 25.56 -33.11
CA ARG A 4 40.46 25.97 -33.99
C ARG A 4 39.92 24.71 -34.65
N GLN A 5 38.85 24.13 -34.10
CA GLN A 5 38.07 23.15 -34.84
C GLN A 5 37.18 23.90 -35.81
N CYS A 6 37.49 23.79 -37.10
CA CYS A 6 36.59 24.15 -38.18
C CYS A 6 35.41 23.18 -38.16
N THR A 7 34.32 23.52 -37.46
CA THR A 7 33.03 22.87 -37.70
C THR A 7 32.53 23.43 -39.03
N GLY A 8 32.60 22.62 -40.08
CA GLY A 8 32.16 22.99 -41.43
C GLY A 8 30.69 23.43 -41.48
N TYR A 9 30.23 23.73 -42.69
CA TYR A 9 28.84 24.12 -42.96
C TYR A 9 27.84 23.07 -42.42
N ASP A 10 27.12 23.42 -41.36
CA ASP A 10 25.99 22.63 -40.86
C ASP A 10 24.85 22.72 -41.89
N ASP A 11 24.63 21.64 -42.66
CA ASP A 11 23.51 21.57 -43.59
C ASP A 11 22.19 21.61 -42.80
N PRO A 12 21.33 22.64 -43.00
CA PRO A 12 20.06 22.79 -42.27
C PRO A 12 19.06 21.65 -42.56
N ARG A 13 19.36 20.77 -43.53
CA ARG A 13 18.58 19.59 -43.88
C ARG A 13 19.09 18.29 -43.26
N SER A 14 20.27 18.29 -42.64
CA SER A 14 20.89 17.09 -42.07
C SER A 14 20.65 16.99 -40.55
N LEU A 15 19.48 16.50 -40.17
CA LEU A 15 19.22 16.11 -38.78
C LEU A 15 20.09 14.90 -38.43
N ASN A 16 21.29 15.15 -37.91
CA ASN A 16 22.18 14.10 -37.44
C ASN A 16 21.49 13.27 -36.35
N ARG A 17 21.66 11.94 -36.38
CA ARG A 17 21.01 10.98 -35.46
C ARG A 17 21.10 11.40 -33.99
N ARG A 18 22.26 11.93 -33.57
CA ARG A 18 22.46 12.43 -32.20
C ARG A 18 21.56 13.64 -31.90
N ALA A 19 21.55 14.65 -32.77
CA ALA A 19 20.69 15.83 -32.61
C ALA A 19 19.20 15.48 -32.65
N PHE A 20 18.80 14.49 -33.48
CA PHE A 20 17.45 13.97 -33.48
C PHE A 20 17.08 13.31 -32.15
N LEU A 21 17.93 12.42 -31.62
CA LEU A 21 17.69 11.74 -30.35
C LEU A 21 17.71 12.71 -29.16
N ASP A 22 18.61 13.70 -29.16
CA ASP A 22 18.69 14.71 -28.11
C ASP A 22 17.40 15.55 -28.09
N ARG A 23 16.93 16.00 -29.25
CA ARG A 23 15.72 16.84 -29.36
C ARG A 23 14.44 16.04 -29.08
N PHE A 24 14.34 14.80 -29.57
CA PHE A 24 13.17 13.97 -29.39
C PHE A 24 13.08 13.39 -27.96
N GLY A 25 14.22 12.99 -27.38
CA GLY A 25 14.31 12.48 -26.01
C GLY A 25 13.91 13.51 -24.97
N MET A 26 14.34 14.78 -25.12
CA MET A 26 13.92 15.86 -24.23
C MET A 26 12.42 16.18 -24.35
N GLY A 27 11.84 16.13 -25.57
CA GLY A 27 10.42 16.37 -25.79
C GLY A 27 9.53 15.28 -25.17
N LEU A 28 9.82 14.01 -25.46
CA LEU A 28 9.09 12.87 -24.89
C LEU A 28 9.24 12.77 -23.38
N GLY A 29 10.45 13.01 -22.86
CA GLY A 29 10.71 13.05 -21.43
C GLY A 29 9.92 14.16 -20.73
N GLY A 30 9.82 15.35 -21.34
CA GLY A 30 9.00 16.45 -20.83
C GLY A 30 7.50 16.10 -20.75
N MET A 31 6.95 15.43 -21.76
CA MET A 31 5.55 14.97 -21.72
C MET A 31 5.31 13.88 -20.67
N ALA A 32 6.25 12.93 -20.54
CA ALA A 32 6.18 11.89 -19.51
C ALA A 32 6.22 12.49 -18.11
N LEU A 33 7.12 13.45 -17.87
CA LEU A 33 7.23 14.17 -16.60
C LEU A 33 5.95 14.97 -16.31
N ALA A 34 5.41 15.69 -17.29
CA ALA A 34 4.15 16.42 -17.13
C ALA A 34 2.98 15.49 -16.75
N ASN A 35 2.91 14.30 -17.34
CA ASN A 35 1.90 13.30 -16.98
C ASN A 35 2.08 12.76 -15.55
N LEU A 36 3.32 12.54 -15.12
CA LEU A 36 3.61 12.11 -13.74
C LEU A 36 3.25 13.21 -12.73
N LEU A 37 3.66 14.46 -12.95
CA LEU A 37 3.28 15.57 -12.07
C LEU A 37 1.76 15.78 -12.04
N THR A 38 1.09 15.63 -13.19
CA THR A 38 -0.38 15.72 -13.23
C THR A 38 -1.03 14.59 -12.42
N GLY A 39 -0.52 13.36 -12.55
CA GLY A 39 -0.96 12.20 -11.76
C GLY A 39 -0.74 12.37 -10.25
N GLU A 40 0.35 13.02 -9.84
CA GLU A 40 0.62 13.36 -8.44
C GLU A 40 -0.33 14.45 -7.92
N THR A 41 -0.65 15.46 -8.73
CA THR A 41 -1.64 16.50 -8.35
C THR A 41 -3.09 16.01 -8.34
N SER A 42 -3.41 14.95 -9.08
CA SER A 42 -4.72 14.29 -9.06
C SER A 42 -4.92 13.30 -7.90
N SER A 43 -3.88 13.02 -7.10
CA SER A 43 -3.85 11.96 -6.08
C SER A 43 -4.39 12.33 -4.70
N ALA A 44 -5.40 13.20 -4.61
CA ALA A 44 -6.17 13.35 -3.36
C ALA A 44 -7.69 13.33 -3.56
N ALA A 45 -8.18 13.47 -4.79
CA ALA A 45 -9.61 13.62 -5.05
C ALA A 45 -10.15 12.84 -6.26
N GLU A 46 -9.30 12.25 -7.11
CA GLU A 46 -9.79 11.42 -8.21
C GLU A 46 -10.16 10.01 -7.73
N LYS A 47 -11.42 9.91 -7.32
CA LYS A 47 -12.25 8.70 -7.35
C LYS A 47 -11.64 7.53 -6.59
N ALA A 48 -11.72 7.59 -5.26
CA ALA A 48 -12.13 6.39 -4.54
C ALA A 48 -13.32 5.80 -5.30
N LYS A 49 -13.13 4.63 -5.95
CA LYS A 49 -14.16 4.01 -6.80
C LYS A 49 -15.44 3.99 -5.98
N GLN A 50 -16.42 4.79 -6.42
CA GLN A 50 -17.71 4.80 -5.76
C GLN A 50 -18.27 3.37 -5.86
N PRO A 51 -18.69 2.76 -4.76
CA PRO A 51 -19.27 1.44 -4.81
C PRO A 51 -20.45 1.45 -5.78
N HIS A 52 -20.65 0.35 -6.52
CA HIS A 52 -21.79 0.20 -7.44
C HIS A 52 -23.14 0.42 -6.74
N PHE A 53 -23.18 0.29 -5.41
CA PHE A 53 -24.34 0.54 -4.57
C PHE A 53 -24.01 1.55 -3.47
N ALA A 54 -25.00 2.36 -3.09
CA ALA A 54 -24.88 3.25 -1.94
C ALA A 54 -24.60 2.45 -0.66
N ALA A 55 -23.66 2.95 0.16
CA ALA A 55 -23.37 2.35 1.45
C ALA A 55 -24.61 2.46 2.35
N LYS A 56 -25.16 1.30 2.76
CA LYS A 56 -26.31 1.24 3.68
C LYS A 56 -25.90 1.46 5.13
N ALA A 57 -24.67 1.07 5.50
CA ALA A 57 -24.15 1.20 6.86
C ALA A 57 -23.54 2.59 7.07
N LYS A 58 -23.98 3.30 8.12
CA LYS A 58 -23.48 4.64 8.48
C LYS A 58 -22.22 4.60 9.35
N ARG A 59 -22.02 3.53 10.13
CA ARG A 59 -20.90 3.35 11.07
C ARG A 59 -20.53 1.87 11.15
N VAL A 60 -19.24 1.58 11.19
CA VAL A 60 -18.70 0.23 11.41
C VAL A 60 -17.85 0.29 12.67
N ILE A 61 -18.20 -0.51 13.68
CA ILE A 61 -17.41 -0.68 14.89
C ILE A 61 -16.70 -2.03 14.76
N TYR A 62 -15.38 -1.99 14.52
CA TYR A 62 -14.56 -3.19 14.40
C TYR A 62 -13.80 -3.41 15.72
N LEU A 63 -14.16 -4.46 16.45
CA LEU A 63 -13.56 -4.82 17.72
C LEU A 63 -12.55 -5.95 17.47
N PHE A 64 -11.26 -5.64 17.54
CA PHE A 64 -10.21 -6.67 17.51
C PHE A 64 -9.93 -7.15 18.93
N GLN A 65 -10.52 -8.29 19.31
CA GLN A 65 -10.25 -8.95 20.58
C GLN A 65 -9.19 -10.02 20.35
N ALA A 66 -7.96 -9.77 20.82
CA ALA A 66 -6.88 -10.74 20.76
C ALA A 66 -7.30 -12.00 21.55
N GLY A 67 -7.44 -13.12 20.84
CA GLY A 67 -7.85 -14.39 21.44
C GLY A 67 -9.30 -14.42 21.90
N GLY A 68 -10.22 -13.77 21.15
CA GLY A 68 -11.66 -13.77 21.43
C GLY A 68 -12.18 -15.12 21.94
N PRO A 69 -13.23 -15.10 22.79
CA PRO A 69 -13.64 -16.25 23.59
C PRO A 69 -13.67 -17.50 22.73
N SER A 70 -12.96 -18.54 23.17
CA SER A 70 -12.95 -19.80 22.43
C SER A 70 -14.41 -20.27 22.27
N GLN A 71 -14.72 -21.04 21.23
CA GLN A 71 -16.06 -21.60 21.07
C GLN A 71 -16.52 -22.35 22.34
N ILE A 72 -15.57 -22.90 23.10
CA ILE A 72 -15.79 -23.60 24.35
C ILE A 72 -16.20 -22.61 25.47
N ASP A 73 -15.74 -21.35 25.44
CA ASP A 73 -15.95 -20.34 26.49
C ASP A 73 -17.18 -19.45 26.27
N LEU A 74 -18.01 -19.76 25.27
CA LEU A 74 -19.07 -18.85 24.84
C LEU A 74 -20.33 -18.93 25.71
N PHE A 75 -21.14 -19.98 25.54
CA PHE A 75 -22.48 -20.06 26.15
C PHE A 75 -22.84 -21.44 26.71
N ASP A 76 -21.85 -22.32 26.89
CA ASP A 76 -22.10 -23.62 27.48
C ASP A 76 -22.23 -23.50 29.02
N HIS A 77 -23.27 -24.10 29.57
CA HIS A 77 -23.54 -24.06 31.00
C HIS A 77 -22.63 -25.07 31.72
N LYS A 78 -21.62 -24.56 32.44
CA LYS A 78 -20.59 -25.38 33.11
C LYS A 78 -20.71 -25.30 34.64
N PRO A 79 -21.64 -26.03 35.27
CA PRO A 79 -21.90 -25.93 36.71
C PRO A 79 -20.69 -26.36 37.55
N LEU A 80 -19.96 -27.39 37.11
CA LEU A 80 -18.78 -27.90 37.81
C LEU A 80 -17.63 -26.88 37.82
N LEU A 81 -17.51 -26.06 36.77
CA LEU A 81 -16.49 -25.02 36.70
C LEU A 81 -16.80 -23.86 37.66
N ASN A 82 -18.09 -23.55 37.83
CA ASN A 82 -18.53 -22.57 38.83
C ASN A 82 -18.26 -23.07 40.26
N GLU A 83 -18.52 -24.34 40.53
CA GLU A 83 -18.25 -24.96 41.84
C GLU A 83 -16.75 -24.96 42.18
N LYS A 84 -15.91 -25.28 41.19
CA LYS A 84 -14.45 -25.37 41.35
C LYS A 84 -13.73 -24.06 41.06
N HIS A 85 -14.44 -22.93 41.05
CA HIS A 85 -13.83 -21.64 40.80
C HIS A 85 -12.84 -21.29 41.93
N GLY A 86 -11.59 -20.97 41.56
CA GLY A 86 -10.54 -20.63 42.53
C GLY A 86 -9.84 -21.82 43.19
N THR A 87 -10.19 -23.07 42.86
CA THR A 87 -9.42 -24.23 43.30
C THR A 87 -8.16 -24.39 42.44
N GLU A 88 -7.02 -24.64 43.08
CA GLU A 88 -5.79 -24.96 42.35
C GLU A 88 -5.92 -26.28 41.58
N LEU A 89 -5.22 -26.34 40.44
CA LEU A 89 -5.14 -27.57 39.65
C LEU A 89 -4.42 -28.66 40.46
N PRO A 90 -4.95 -29.90 40.47
CA PRO A 90 -4.26 -31.02 41.11
C PRO A 90 -2.81 -31.18 40.60
N GLU A 91 -1.90 -31.55 41.49
CA GLU A 91 -0.47 -31.70 41.17
C GLU A 91 -0.19 -32.69 40.03
N GLU A 92 -1.03 -33.74 39.92
CA GLU A 92 -0.98 -34.72 38.82
C GLU A 92 -1.13 -34.08 37.43
N ILE A 93 -1.93 -33.02 37.36
CA ILE A 93 -2.22 -32.26 36.14
C ILE A 93 -1.20 -31.14 35.97
N ARG A 94 -0.86 -30.46 37.06
CA ARG A 94 0.05 -29.30 37.06
C ARG A 94 1.46 -29.66 36.61
N ARG A 95 1.97 -30.84 36.98
CA ARG A 95 3.29 -31.38 36.55
C ARG A 95 4.44 -30.36 36.63
N GLY A 96 4.39 -29.45 37.61
CA GLY A 96 5.39 -28.39 37.79
C GLY A 96 5.31 -27.21 36.81
N GLN A 97 4.31 -27.15 35.93
CA GLN A 97 4.01 -25.93 35.15
C GLN A 97 3.48 -24.83 36.08
N ARG A 98 3.97 -23.60 35.86
CA ARG A 98 3.55 -22.39 36.54
C ARG A 98 2.55 -21.63 35.68
#